data_AF-A0A7W4DF75-F1
#
_entry.id   AF-A0A7W4DF75-F1
#
_cell.length_a   1.000
_cell.length_b   1.000
_cell.length_c   1.000
_cell.angle_alpha   90.00
_cell.angle_beta   90.00
_cell.angle_gamma   90.00
#
_symmetry.space_group_name_H-M   'P 1'
#
loop_
_entity.id
_entity.type
_entity.pdbx_description
1 polymer ?
#
loop_
_entity_poly.entity_id
_entity_poly.type
_entity_poly.pdbx_seq_one_letter_code
_entity_poly.pdbx_strand_id
1 'polypeptide(L)'
;MATQVTHYMTDGHLACGRHGDTLASTTAVAQVKCRNCRGSDVFQEARRVERNAARRAARHVAKALHEACKWRTAWLQKLTDMPGLQRLPRGFKGQSYV
;
A
#
# COMPACT_ATOMS: atom_id res chain seq x y z
N MET A 1 -28.74 7.30 30.04
CA MET A 1 -27.42 6.90 29.48
C MET A 1 -26.88 8.09 28.70
N ALA A 2 -25.93 8.83 29.27
CA ALA A 2 -25.34 9.97 28.57
C ALA A 2 -24.65 9.48 27.29
N THR A 3 -25.14 9.89 26.13
CA THR A 3 -24.55 9.55 24.84
C THR A 3 -23.23 10.30 24.67
N GLN A 4 -22.14 9.72 25.15
CA GLN A 4 -20.80 10.27 24.90
C GLN A 4 -20.55 10.31 23.39
N VAL A 5 -20.32 11.52 22.87
CA VAL A 5 -19.97 11.77 21.47
C VAL A 5 -18.45 11.67 21.36
N THR A 6 -17.96 10.69 20.60
CA THR A 6 -16.52 10.53 20.36
C THR A 6 -16.06 11.44 19.23
N HIS A 7 -15.00 12.21 19.47
CA HIS A 7 -14.40 13.16 18.54
C HIS A 7 -13.16 12.59 17.86
N TYR A 8 -12.87 13.08 16.65
CA TYR A 8 -11.64 12.75 15.95
C TYR A 8 -10.50 13.67 16.40
N MET A 9 -9.38 13.08 16.80
CA MET A 9 -8.16 13.78 17.19
C MET A 9 -7.03 13.51 16.20
N THR A 10 -6.32 14.56 15.82
CA THR A 10 -5.12 14.50 14.99
C THR A 10 -4.12 15.49 15.54
N ASP A 11 -2.85 15.12 15.65
CA ASP A 11 -1.77 16.01 16.09
C ASP A 11 -2.12 16.85 17.33
N GLY A 12 -2.72 16.20 18.34
CA GLY A 12 -3.06 16.81 19.62
C GLY A 12 -4.27 17.76 19.61
N HIS A 13 -4.98 17.91 18.49
CA HIS A 13 -6.16 18.77 18.39
C HIS A 13 -7.37 18.02 17.84
N LEU A 14 -8.58 18.45 18.23
CA LEU A 14 -9.82 17.90 17.70
C LEU A 14 -10.11 18.49 16.32
N ALA A 15 -10.42 17.65 15.34
CA ALA A 15 -10.68 18.10 13.98
C ALA A 15 -11.93 19.00 13.84
N CYS A 16 -12.80 19.03 14.85
CA CYS A 16 -13.95 19.94 14.89
C CYS A 16 -13.70 21.26 15.63
N GLY A 17 -12.47 21.54 16.10
CA GLY A 17 -12.12 22.77 16.81
C GLY A 17 -12.80 22.96 18.16
N ARG A 18 -13.31 21.88 18.78
CA ARG A 18 -13.84 21.95 20.15
C ARG A 18 -12.68 21.81 21.13
N HIS A 19 -12.78 22.51 22.25
CA HIS A 19 -11.78 22.51 23.30
C HIS A 19 -12.44 22.12 24.63
N GLY A 20 -11.76 21.27 25.41
CA GLY A 20 -12.24 20.79 26.70
C GLY A 20 -11.62 19.44 27.06
N ASP A 21 -11.11 19.32 28.28
CA ASP A 21 -10.36 18.14 28.74
C ASP A 21 -11.26 16.91 28.98
N THR A 22 -12.58 17.11 29.04
CA THR A 22 -13.57 16.05 29.31
C THR A 22 -14.18 15.46 28.03
N LEU A 23 -13.65 15.83 26.85
CA LEU A 23 -14.15 15.33 25.57
C LEU A 23 -13.52 13.98 25.23
N ALA A 24 -14.36 12.96 24.98
CA ALA A 24 -13.90 11.67 24.48
C ALA A 24 -13.32 11.83 23.06
N SER A 25 -12.04 11.56 22.90
CA SER A 25 -11.31 11.71 21.64
C SER A 25 -10.71 10.38 21.17
N THR A 26 -10.58 10.20 19.86
CA THR A 26 -9.98 9.00 19.26
C THR A 26 -9.32 9.33 17.93
N THR A 27 -8.28 8.59 17.58
CA THR A 27 -7.67 8.58 16.24
C THR A 27 -8.31 7.52 15.33
N ALA A 28 -9.18 6.65 15.86
CA ALA A 28 -9.83 5.59 15.10
C ALA A 28 -11.07 6.10 14.36
N VAL A 29 -11.00 6.20 13.03
CA VAL A 29 -12.06 6.74 12.16
C VAL A 29 -13.41 6.05 12.38
N ALA A 30 -13.43 4.73 12.63
CA ALA A 30 -14.64 3.94 12.85
C ALA A 30 -15.40 4.28 14.15
N GLN A 31 -14.71 4.84 15.15
CA GLN A 31 -15.29 5.12 16.47
C GLN A 31 -15.85 6.55 16.58
N VAL A 32 -15.57 7.42 15.60
CA VAL A 32 -15.96 8.83 15.63
C VAL A 32 -17.46 8.99 15.40
N LYS A 33 -18.15 9.55 16.41
CA LYS A 33 -19.60 9.84 16.36
C LYS A 33 -19.89 11.33 16.13
N CYS A 34 -18.94 12.23 16.40
CA CYS A 34 -19.15 13.66 16.21
C CYS A 34 -19.39 14.02 14.74
N ARG A 35 -20.53 14.66 14.44
CA ARG A 35 -20.90 15.04 13.06
C ARG A 35 -19.98 16.10 12.46
N ASN A 36 -19.50 17.06 13.26
CA ASN A 36 -18.54 18.07 12.78
C ASN A 36 -17.18 17.45 12.48
N CYS A 37 -16.68 16.54 13.32
CA CYS A 37 -15.44 15.80 13.03
C CYS A 37 -15.60 15.03 11.72
N ARG A 38 -16.73 14.35 11.52
CA ARG A 38 -16.99 13.59 10.28
C ARG A 38 -17.06 14.46 9.02
N GLY A 39 -17.35 15.75 9.14
CA GLY A 39 -17.36 16.70 8.03
C GLY A 39 -16.01 17.35 7.75
N SER A 40 -15.03 17.25 8.67
CA SER A 40 -13.72 17.88 8.51
C SER A 40 -12.86 17.22 7.43
N ASP A 41 -12.05 18.02 6.74
CA ASP A 41 -11.15 17.53 5.68
C ASP A 41 -10.14 16.52 6.23
N VAL A 42 -9.62 16.78 7.44
CA VAL A 42 -8.65 15.90 8.11
C VAL A 42 -9.24 14.51 8.36
N PHE A 43 -10.49 14.43 8.83
CA PHE A 43 -11.18 13.16 9.01
C PHE A 43 -11.46 12.45 7.69
N GLN A 44 -11.89 13.20 6.66
CA GLN A 44 -12.19 12.62 5.34
C GLN A 44 -10.93 12.06 4.68
N GLU A 45 -9.80 12.73 4.83
CA GLU A 45 -8.53 12.23 4.34
C GLU A 45 -8.08 10.99 5.11
N ALA A 46 -8.16 10.99 6.44
CA ALA A 46 -7.86 9.79 7.22
C ALA A 46 -8.72 8.58 6.81
N ARG A 47 -10.03 8.80 6.60
CA ARG A 47 -10.94 7.76 6.10
C ARG A 47 -10.60 7.30 4.68
N ARG A 48 -10.11 8.19 3.81
CA ARG A 48 -9.65 7.85 2.47
C ARG A 48 -8.37 7.02 2.53
N VAL A 49 -7.42 7.41 3.38
CA VAL A 49 -6.16 6.71 3.59
C VAL A 49 -6.42 5.30 4.09
N GLU A 50 -7.27 5.12 5.10
CA GLU A 50 -7.62 3.79 5.64
C GLU A 50 -8.23 2.87 4.56
N ARG A 51 -9.20 3.37 3.77
CA ARG A 51 -9.76 2.61 2.63
C ARG A 51 -8.72 2.29 1.57
N ASN A 52 -7.82 3.21 1.27
CA ASN A 52 -6.79 3.03 0.25
C ASN A 52 -5.61 2.18 0.73
N ALA A 53 -5.39 2.03 2.04
CA ALA A 53 -4.34 1.20 2.61
C ALA A 53 -4.48 -0.25 2.15
N ALA A 54 -5.70 -0.81 2.25
CA ALA A 54 -6.00 -2.16 1.75
C ALA A 54 -5.70 -2.30 0.25
N ARG A 55 -6.09 -1.31 -0.56
CA ARG A 55 -5.82 -1.29 -2.01
C ARG A 55 -4.33 -1.18 -2.32
N ARG A 56 -3.57 -0.41 -1.53
CA ARG A 56 -2.12 -0.30 -1.65
C ARG A 56 -1.45 -1.63 -1.30
N ALA A 57 -1.84 -2.27 -0.20
CA ALA A 57 -1.32 -3.58 0.21
C ALA A 57 -1.54 -4.63 -0.90
N ALA A 58 -2.75 -4.73 -1.46
CA ALA A 58 -3.04 -5.64 -2.56
C ALA A 58 -2.16 -5.39 -3.80
N ARG A 59 -1.92 -4.11 -4.15
CA ARG A 59 -1.02 -3.75 -5.25
C ARG A 59 0.44 -4.09 -4.96
N HIS A 60 0.90 -3.98 -3.72
CA HIS A 60 2.27 -4.37 -3.37
C HIS A 60 2.50 -5.87 -3.57
N VAL A 61 1.55 -6.70 -3.15
CA VAL A 61 1.60 -8.16 -3.38
C VAL A 61 1.58 -8.47 -4.88
N ALA A 62 0.66 -7.86 -5.64
CA ALA A 62 0.59 -8.06 -7.09
C ALA A 62 1.89 -7.61 -7.80
N LYS A 63 2.51 -6.51 -7.37
CA LYS A 63 3.82 -6.06 -7.87
C LYS A 63 4.94 -7.05 -7.54
N ALA A 64 4.96 -7.61 -6.34
CA ALA A 64 5.95 -8.64 -5.96
C ALA A 64 5.80 -9.90 -6.83
N LEU A 65 4.56 -10.31 -7.13
CA LEU A 65 4.29 -11.42 -8.06
C LEU A 65 4.69 -11.07 -9.50
N HIS A 66 4.44 -9.84 -9.96
CA HIS A 66 4.89 -9.39 -11.28
C HIS A 66 6.43 -9.32 -11.37
N GLU A 67 7.10 -8.93 -10.29
CA GLU A 67 8.56 -8.92 -10.20
C GLU A 67 9.13 -10.35 -10.22
N ALA A 68 8.42 -11.32 -9.63
CA ALA A 68 8.71 -12.74 -9.77
C ALA A 68 8.44 -13.25 -11.21
N CYS A 69 7.44 -12.70 -11.89
CA CYS A 69 7.18 -12.86 -13.32
C CYS A 69 8.03 -11.92 -14.20
N LYS A 70 9.27 -11.61 -13.79
CA LYS A 70 10.24 -10.96 -14.68
C LYS A 70 10.48 -11.89 -15.87
N TRP A 71 9.86 -11.57 -17.00
CA TRP A 71 10.06 -12.26 -18.27
C TRP A 71 11.56 -12.43 -18.58
N ARG A 72 12.40 -11.48 -18.14
CA ARG A 72 13.87 -11.57 -18.25
C ARG A 72 14.44 -12.76 -17.48
N THR A 73 14.08 -12.98 -16.22
CA THR A 73 14.56 -14.15 -15.46
C THR A 73 14.01 -15.45 -16.04
N ALA A 74 12.75 -15.48 -16.45
CA ALA A 74 12.18 -16.65 -17.14
C ALA A 74 12.87 -16.94 -18.49
N TRP A 75 13.25 -15.88 -19.22
CA TRP A 75 13.96 -15.97 -20.49
C TRP A 75 15.42 -16.42 -20.31
N LEU A 76 16.13 -15.87 -19.33
CA LEU A 76 17.47 -16.30 -18.95
C LEU A 76 17.47 -17.77 -18.51
N GLN A 77 16.49 -18.20 -17.72
CA GLN A 77 16.36 -19.59 -17.30
C GLN A 77 16.17 -20.50 -18.51
N LYS A 78 15.28 -20.13 -19.44
CA LYS A 78 15.05 -20.88 -20.68
C LYS A 78 16.30 -20.98 -21.56
N LEU A 79 17.11 -19.93 -21.62
CA LEU A 79 18.38 -19.94 -22.36
C LEU A 79 19.41 -20.83 -21.66
N THR A 80 19.50 -20.76 -20.34
CA THR A 80 20.37 -21.63 -19.53
C THR A 80 20.02 -23.12 -19.68
N ASP A 81 18.73 -23.44 -19.72
CA ASP A 81 18.25 -24.82 -19.86
C ASP A 81 18.37 -25.37 -21.30
N MET A 82 18.72 -24.53 -22.28
CA MET A 82 18.79 -24.94 -23.69
C MET A 82 20.05 -25.78 -23.96
N PRO A 83 19.92 -27.04 -24.44
CA PRO A 83 21.08 -27.87 -24.69
C PRO A 83 21.86 -27.40 -25.92
N GLY A 84 23.18 -27.44 -25.83
CA GLY A 84 24.10 -27.14 -26.92
C GLY A 84 24.80 -25.78 -26.78
N LEU A 85 25.60 -25.45 -27.79
CA LEU A 85 26.39 -24.23 -27.84
C LEU A 85 25.75 -23.24 -28.80
N GLN A 86 25.77 -21.96 -28.44
CA GLN A 86 25.26 -20.90 -29.29
C GLN A 86 25.96 -20.95 -30.65
N ARG A 87 25.16 -21.01 -31.74
CA ARG A 87 25.66 -21.05 -33.11
C ARG A 87 26.04 -19.65 -33.59
N LEU A 88 26.96 -19.00 -32.88
CA LEU A 88 27.49 -17.70 -33.29
C LEU A 88 28.48 -17.85 -34.46
N PRO A 89 28.66 -16.79 -35.27
CA PRO A 89 29.69 -16.73 -36.31
C PRO A 89 31.10 -17.02 -35.79
N ARG A 90 32.03 -17.24 -36.73
CA ARG A 90 33.43 -17.57 -36.42
C ARG A 90 34.03 -16.55 -35.44
N GLY A 91 34.76 -17.05 -34.43
CA GLY A 91 35.34 -16.25 -33.35
C GLY A 91 34.59 -16.34 -32.01
N PHE A 92 33.33 -16.79 -32.01
CA PHE A 92 32.49 -16.89 -30.81
C PHE A 92 31.92 -18.30 -30.56
N LYS A 93 32.61 -19.34 -31.09
CA LYS A 93 32.19 -20.73 -30.90
C LYS A 93 32.37 -21.16 -29.43
N GLY A 94 31.50 -22.01 -28.92
CA GLY A 94 31.68 -22.63 -27.59
C GLY A 94 31.01 -21.91 -26.41
N GLN A 95 30.17 -20.92 -26.66
CA GLN A 95 29.45 -20.23 -25.59
C GLN A 95 28.11 -20.91 -25.28
N SER A 96 27.75 -20.94 -23.99
CA SER A 96 26.41 -21.27 -23.53
C SER A 96 25.41 -20.19 -23.98
N TYR A 97 24.16 -20.56 -24.15
CA TYR A 97 23.08 -19.59 -24.36
C TYR A 97 22.92 -18.73 -23.08
N VAL A 98 22.96 -17.39 -23.23
CA VAL A 98 22.77 -16.40 -22.15
C VAL A 98 21.48 -15.63 -22.38
#